data_AF-A0AAV7K524-F1
#
_entry.id   AF-A0AAV7K524-F1
#
_cell.length_a   1.000
_cell.length_b   1.000
_cell.length_c   1.000
_cell.angle_alpha   90.00
_cell.angle_beta   90.00
_cell.angle_gamma   90.00
#
_symmetry.space_group_name_H-M   'P 1'
#
loop_
_entity.id
_entity.type
_entity.pdbx_description
1 polymer ?
#
loop_
_entity_poly.entity_id
_entity_poly.type
_entity_poly.pdbx_seq_one_letter_code
_entity_poly.pdbx_strand_id
1 'polypeptide(L)'
;MHYRKIQFEDLDKACNIWFLQQRSKGAPISGPLLQEKALQLFPKLYPHHEVGTFKGSSGWLHKFCRRHGICAIQLQGESLLANTSAIQPFKCDLLKIIEIRGYTKDQIFNADETVLKELTIQHSVYWAAQAWSETTTDCLSRGWNNLLRPDDNMMTTRGIDSDAESAEISGLFQELGSSDTEDWLKDDYLDPGFEIITDEEIVSHVQNERTETELDPDSDNEQFKA
;
A
#
# COMPACT_ATOMS: atom_id res chain seq x y z
N MET A 1 10.69 9.04 29.28
CA MET A 1 9.38 9.34 28.68
C MET A 1 8.33 8.50 29.39
N HIS A 2 7.32 9.09 30.03
CA HIS A 2 6.25 8.32 30.67
C HIS A 2 5.24 7.86 29.62
N TYR A 3 5.19 6.54 29.38
CA TYR A 3 4.14 5.90 28.61
C TYR A 3 2.83 6.02 29.41
N ARG A 4 1.86 6.80 28.92
CA ARG A 4 0.51 6.81 29.49
C ARG A 4 -0.32 5.78 28.76
N LYS A 5 -0.83 4.80 29.50
CA LYS A 5 -1.79 3.80 29.00
C LYS A 5 -2.98 4.51 28.33
N ILE A 6 -3.39 4.02 27.17
CA ILE A 6 -4.52 4.55 26.43
C ILE A 6 -5.79 4.21 27.21
N GLN A 7 -6.63 5.22 27.48
CA GLN A 7 -7.97 4.97 27.99
C GLN A 7 -8.84 4.56 26.80
N PHE A 8 -9.47 3.39 26.90
CA PHE A 8 -10.27 2.75 25.85
C PHE A 8 -9.45 2.32 24.62
N GLU A 9 -8.50 1.41 24.84
CA GLU A 9 -7.61 0.89 23.79
C GLU A 9 -8.38 0.16 22.68
N ASP A 10 -9.40 -0.62 23.01
CA ASP A 10 -10.23 -1.32 22.03
C ASP A 10 -11.00 -0.32 21.14
N LEU A 11 -11.48 0.78 21.71
CA LEU A 11 -12.11 1.86 20.94
C LEU A 11 -11.11 2.53 20.01
N ASP A 12 -9.88 2.77 20.48
CA ASP A 12 -8.80 3.36 19.67
C ASP A 12 -8.48 2.48 18.46
N LYS A 13 -8.35 1.16 18.67
CA LYS A 13 -8.13 0.18 17.60
C LYS A 13 -9.29 0.15 16.60
N ALA A 14 -10.53 0.01 17.09
CA ALA A 14 -11.72 -0.07 16.24
C ALA A 14 -11.91 1.19 15.39
N CYS A 15 -11.66 2.37 15.96
CA CYS A 15 -11.72 3.64 15.22
C CYS A 15 -10.62 3.74 14.15
N ASN A 16 -9.43 3.20 14.41
CA ASN A 16 -8.36 3.17 13.41
C ASN A 16 -8.68 2.23 12.25
N ILE A 17 -9.19 1.02 12.53
CA ILE A 17 -9.61 0.07 11.49
C ILE A 17 -10.68 0.69 10.59
N TRP A 18 -11.73 1.26 11.19
CA TRP A 18 -12.77 1.95 10.43
C TRP A 18 -12.21 3.12 9.62
N PHE A 19 -11.31 3.92 10.22
CA PHE A 19 -10.70 5.06 9.53
C PHE A 19 -9.89 4.62 8.29
N LEU A 20 -9.07 3.56 8.41
CA LEU A 20 -8.30 3.02 7.29
C LEU A 20 -9.20 2.46 6.19
N GLN A 21 -10.27 1.76 6.55
CA GLN A 21 -11.26 1.24 5.61
C GLN A 21 -12.00 2.36 4.85
N GLN A 22 -12.31 3.48 5.51
CA GLN A 22 -12.93 4.63 4.83
C GLN A 22 -11.92 5.34 3.92
N ARG A 23 -10.63 5.37 4.29
CA ARG A 23 -9.57 5.90 3.43
C ARG A 23 -9.33 5.04 2.19
N SER A 24 -9.41 3.71 2.27
CA SER A 24 -9.26 2.85 1.09
C SER A 24 -10.34 3.10 0.04
N LYS A 25 -11.55 3.49 0.48
CA LYS A 25 -12.66 3.92 -0.39
C LYS A 25 -12.49 5.31 -1.00
N GLY A 26 -11.42 6.04 -0.67
CA GLY A 26 -11.15 7.39 -1.16
C GLY A 26 -12.03 8.50 -0.55
N ALA A 27 -12.78 8.20 0.52
CA ALA A 27 -13.65 9.19 1.14
C ALA A 27 -12.87 10.13 2.09
N PRO A 28 -13.04 11.46 2.00
CA PRO A 28 -12.46 12.38 2.97
C PRO A 28 -13.18 12.27 4.32
N ILE A 29 -12.44 11.87 5.37
CA ILE A 29 -12.99 11.73 6.73
C ILE A 29 -12.70 12.99 7.53
N SER A 30 -13.75 13.69 7.93
CA SER A 30 -13.63 14.85 8.81
C SER A 30 -13.45 14.44 10.28
N GLY A 31 -12.79 15.30 11.06
CA GLY A 31 -12.65 15.10 12.51
C GLY A 31 -13.98 14.87 13.23
N PRO A 32 -15.02 15.70 12.99
CA PRO A 32 -16.35 15.49 13.57
C PRO A 32 -16.98 14.13 13.22
N LEU A 33 -16.80 13.66 11.98
CA LEU A 33 -17.31 12.35 11.56
C LEU A 33 -16.63 11.21 12.33
N LEU A 34 -15.31 11.30 12.54
CA LEU A 34 -14.57 10.34 13.34
C LEU A 34 -14.99 10.37 14.82
N GLN A 35 -15.29 11.55 15.37
CA GLN A 35 -15.81 11.68 16.74
C GLN A 35 -17.18 11.03 16.88
N GLU A 36 -18.08 11.25 15.91
CA GLU A 36 -19.40 10.62 15.87
C GLU A 36 -19.28 9.10 15.76
N LYS A 37 -18.40 8.60 14.89
CA LYS A 37 -18.18 7.17 14.77
C LYS A 37 -17.66 6.54 16.06
N ALA A 38 -16.73 7.21 16.74
CA ALA A 38 -16.22 6.74 18.02
C ALA A 38 -17.33 6.70 19.10
N LEU A 39 -18.26 7.65 19.09
CA LEU A 39 -19.44 7.63 19.97
C LEU A 39 -20.39 6.46 19.65
N GLN A 40 -20.50 6.06 18.38
CA GLN A 40 -21.31 4.90 17.98
C GLN A 40 -20.65 3.56 18.35
N LEU A 41 -19.32 3.46 18.24
CA LEU A 41 -18.56 2.24 18.56
C LEU A 41 -18.40 2.02 20.07
N PHE A 42 -18.34 3.10 20.86
CA PHE A 42 -18.14 3.02 22.31
C PHE A 42 -19.14 2.10 23.04
N PRO A 43 -20.47 2.23 22.89
CA PRO A 43 -21.43 1.34 23.57
C PRO A 43 -21.35 -0.11 23.08
N LYS A 44 -20.90 -0.37 21.85
CA LYS A 44 -20.70 -1.72 21.32
C LYS A 44 -19.50 -2.42 21.98
N LEU A 45 -18.41 -1.67 22.23
CA LEU A 45 -17.17 -2.19 22.81
C LEU A 45 -17.14 -2.19 24.34
N TYR A 46 -17.84 -1.23 24.96
CA TYR A 46 -17.86 -1.04 26.41
C TYR A 46 -19.31 -1.00 26.95
N PRO A 47 -20.08 -2.10 26.81
CA PRO A 47 -21.50 -2.14 27.20
C PRO A 47 -21.73 -1.94 28.70
N HIS A 48 -20.71 -2.18 29.53
CA HIS A 48 -20.77 -2.01 30.99
C HIS A 48 -20.45 -0.58 31.46
N HIS A 49 -20.11 0.34 30.55
CA HIS A 49 -19.83 1.74 30.91
C HIS A 49 -21.07 2.62 30.75
N GLU A 50 -21.22 3.62 31.62
CA GLU A 50 -22.35 4.55 31.56
C GLU A 50 -22.34 5.35 30.25
N VAL A 51 -23.54 5.60 29.72
CA VAL A 51 -23.74 6.45 28.55
C VAL A 51 -23.20 7.86 28.87
N GLY A 52 -22.22 8.32 28.08
CA GLY A 52 -21.55 9.61 28.29
C GLY A 52 -20.20 9.54 29.01
N THR A 53 -19.73 8.33 29.37
CA THR A 53 -18.36 8.11 29.87
C THR A 53 -17.33 8.56 28.83
N PHE A 54 -17.53 8.19 27.57
CA PHE A 54 -16.78 8.71 26.43
C PHE A 54 -17.54 9.84 25.76
N LYS A 55 -16.88 11.00 25.60
CA LYS A 55 -17.49 12.22 25.04
C LYS A 55 -17.01 12.57 23.63
N GLY A 56 -16.17 11.73 23.02
CA GLY A 56 -15.57 12.04 21.71
C GLY A 56 -14.86 13.40 21.69
N SER A 57 -14.26 13.84 22.80
CA SER A 57 -13.74 15.22 22.93
C SER A 57 -12.68 15.55 21.87
N SER A 58 -12.53 16.84 21.54
CA SER A 58 -11.48 17.30 20.62
C SER A 58 -10.07 16.93 21.11
N GLY A 59 -9.87 16.84 22.42
CA GLY A 59 -8.61 16.38 23.02
C GLY A 59 -8.35 14.88 22.83
N TRP A 60 -9.40 14.05 22.77
CA TRP A 60 -9.28 12.64 22.37
C TRP A 60 -8.93 12.55 20.89
N LEU A 61 -9.66 13.26 20.03
CA LEU A 61 -9.43 13.27 18.58
C LEU A 61 -7.98 13.68 18.26
N HIS A 62 -7.49 14.76 18.85
CA HIS A 62 -6.11 15.20 18.66
C HIS A 62 -5.08 14.14 19.08
N LYS A 63 -5.33 13.44 20.20
CA LYS A 63 -4.44 12.35 20.65
C LYS A 63 -4.52 11.13 19.73
N PHE A 64 -5.71 10.76 19.28
CA PHE A 64 -5.94 9.69 18.31
C PHE A 64 -5.18 9.97 17.02
N CYS A 65 -5.37 11.16 16.43
CA CYS A 65 -4.68 11.56 15.22
C CYS A 65 -3.15 11.51 15.40
N ARG A 66 -2.64 11.99 16.54
CA ARG A 66 -1.21 11.94 16.83
C ARG A 66 -0.67 10.51 17.02
N ARG A 67 -1.46 9.59 17.60
CA ARG A 67 -1.06 8.19 17.77
C ARG A 67 -0.95 7.46 16.44
N HIS A 68 -1.91 7.69 15.55
CA HIS A 68 -2.02 7.00 14.26
C HIS A 68 -1.39 7.77 13.09
N GLY A 69 -0.66 8.85 13.37
CA GLY A 69 0.01 9.65 12.34
C GLY A 69 -0.93 10.37 11.36
N ILE A 70 -2.20 10.60 11.77
CA ILE A 70 -3.22 11.22 10.93
C ILE A 70 -3.02 12.73 10.95
N CYS A 71 -2.38 13.26 9.91
CA CYS A 71 -2.23 14.70 9.72
C CYS A 71 -3.47 15.26 8.98
N ALA A 72 -4.02 16.38 9.46
CA ALA A 72 -5.13 17.11 8.81
C ALA A 72 -4.84 17.51 7.35
N ILE A 73 -3.58 17.45 6.97
CA ILE A 73 -3.02 17.79 5.67
C ILE A 73 -3.26 16.67 4.64
N GLN A 74 -3.52 15.44 5.07
CA GLN A 74 -3.54 14.25 4.22
C GLN A 74 -4.93 13.96 3.60
N LEU A 75 -5.77 15.00 3.49
CA LEU A 75 -7.15 14.98 2.99
C LEU A 75 -7.27 15.48 1.54
N GLN A 76 -6.28 16.24 1.07
CA GLN A 76 -5.99 16.48 -0.34
C GLN A 76 -4.53 16.08 -0.50
N GLY A 77 -4.13 15.43 -1.60
CA GLY A 77 -2.77 14.90 -1.82
C GLY A 77 -1.61 15.91 -1.78
N GLU A 78 -1.81 17.11 -1.21
CA GLU A 78 -0.78 18.11 -1.03
C GLU A 78 -0.49 18.33 0.45
N SER A 79 0.77 18.10 0.82
CA SER A 79 1.27 18.62 2.07
C SER A 79 1.16 20.15 2.06
N LEU A 80 0.16 20.73 2.73
CA LEU A 80 0.08 22.16 3.06
C LEU A 80 1.22 22.63 3.98
N LEU A 81 2.11 21.71 4.40
CA LEU A 81 3.41 22.01 4.99
C LEU A 81 4.55 21.78 3.98
N ALA A 82 4.31 21.89 2.67
CA ALA A 82 5.36 22.07 1.70
C ALA A 82 6.14 23.33 2.10
N ASN A 83 7.30 23.10 2.70
CA ASN A 83 8.22 24.12 3.18
C ASN A 83 8.46 25.08 2.01
N THR A 84 7.83 26.26 2.00
CA THR A 84 7.85 27.17 0.84
C THR A 84 9.29 27.54 0.44
N SER A 85 10.21 27.49 1.41
CA SER A 85 11.65 27.65 1.26
C SER A 85 12.33 26.57 0.42
N ALA A 86 11.81 25.33 0.38
CA ALA A 86 12.38 24.20 -0.36
C ALA A 86 11.83 24.07 -1.79
N ILE A 87 10.73 24.76 -2.12
CA ILE A 87 10.11 24.71 -3.45
C ILE A 87 11.02 25.33 -4.52
N GLN A 88 11.65 26.45 -4.21
CA GLN A 88 12.52 27.16 -5.17
C GLN A 88 13.79 26.38 -5.52
N PRO A 89 14.54 25.82 -4.55
CA PRO A 89 15.66 24.91 -4.84
C PRO A 89 15.24 23.72 -5.72
N PHE A 90 14.14 23.06 -5.38
CA PHE A 90 13.64 21.92 -6.15
C PHE A 90 13.30 22.29 -7.60
N LYS A 91 12.64 23.42 -7.82
CA LYS A 91 12.34 23.91 -9.19
C LYS A 91 13.62 24.14 -9.99
N CYS A 92 14.63 24.76 -9.39
CA CYS A 92 15.91 24.99 -10.05
C CYS A 92 16.61 23.68 -10.43
N ASP A 93 16.61 22.70 -9.54
CA ASP A 93 17.28 21.42 -9.79
C ASP A 93 16.52 20.55 -10.80
N LEU A 94 15.18 20.55 -10.76
CA LEU A 94 14.36 19.87 -11.75
C LEU A 94 14.58 20.42 -13.16
N LEU A 95 14.63 21.75 -13.31
CA LEU A 95 14.90 22.39 -14.60
C LEU A 95 16.28 22.03 -15.16
N LYS A 96 17.31 21.95 -14.31
CA LYS A 96 18.64 21.48 -14.74
C LYS A 96 18.59 20.03 -15.23
N ILE A 97 17.85 19.15 -14.55
CA ILE A 97 17.73 17.74 -14.96
C ILE A 97 17.03 17.63 -16.32
N ILE A 98 15.95 18.41 -16.53
CA ILE A 98 15.23 18.47 -17.81
C ILE A 98 16.16 18.91 -18.93
N GLU A 99 16.96 19.96 -18.70
CA GLU A 99 17.90 20.48 -19.69
C GLU A 99 19.06 19.52 -19.98
N ILE A 100 19.69 18.95 -18.94
CA ILE A 100 20.82 18.01 -19.08
C ILE A 100 20.40 16.73 -19.81
N ARG A 101 19.19 16.24 -19.56
CA ARG A 101 18.70 14.98 -20.14
C ARG A 101 17.87 15.17 -21.42
N GLY A 102 17.60 16.42 -21.81
CA GLY A 102 16.85 16.73 -23.02
C GLY A 102 15.40 16.26 -23.01
N TYR A 103 14.76 16.19 -21.84
CA TYR A 103 13.37 15.71 -21.74
C TYR A 103 12.41 16.71 -22.40
N THR A 104 11.51 16.19 -23.23
CA THR A 104 10.40 16.98 -23.79
C THR A 104 9.26 17.08 -22.77
N LYS A 105 8.37 18.07 -22.93
CA LYS A 105 7.22 18.23 -22.02
C LYS A 105 6.32 17.00 -21.98
N ASP A 106 6.25 16.26 -23.09
CA ASP A 106 5.43 15.05 -23.22
C ASP A 106 6.02 13.85 -22.47
N GLN A 107 7.28 13.93 -22.04
CA GLN A 107 7.97 12.90 -21.24
C GLN A 107 7.94 13.20 -19.73
N ILE A 108 7.37 14.33 -19.32
CA ILE A 108 7.30 14.75 -17.92
C ILE A 108 5.91 14.44 -17.39
N PHE A 109 5.80 13.36 -16.65
CA PHE A 109 4.53 12.91 -16.06
C PHE A 109 4.41 13.35 -14.60
N ASN A 110 3.23 13.83 -14.22
CA ASN A 110 2.91 14.08 -12.82
C ASN A 110 2.53 12.76 -12.15
N ALA A 111 3.41 12.21 -11.32
CA ALA A 111 3.15 11.00 -10.55
C ALA A 111 2.42 11.32 -9.23
N ASP A 112 1.34 12.09 -9.29
CA ASP A 112 0.43 12.26 -8.15
C ASP A 112 -0.28 10.92 -7.87
N GLU A 113 -0.65 10.68 -6.60
CA GLU A 113 -1.37 9.48 -6.14
C GLU A 113 -2.65 9.20 -6.96
N THR A 114 -3.22 10.22 -7.60
CA THR A 114 -4.38 10.11 -8.49
C THR A 114 -4.04 9.42 -9.82
N VAL A 115 -2.90 9.77 -10.43
CA VAL A 115 -2.47 9.18 -11.72
C VAL A 115 -2.02 7.74 -11.53
N LEU A 116 -1.34 7.42 -10.41
CA LEU A 116 -0.92 6.05 -10.10
C LEU A 116 -2.11 5.10 -9.87
N LYS A 117 -3.25 5.60 -9.38
CA LYS A 117 -4.47 4.79 -9.21
C LYS A 117 -5.16 4.47 -10.53
N GLU A 118 -4.98 5.31 -11.54
CA GLU A 118 -5.49 5.08 -12.90
C GLU A 118 -4.57 4.17 -13.73
N LEU A 119 -3.32 3.98 -13.28
CA LEU A 119 -2.36 3.07 -13.89
C LEU A 119 -2.65 1.63 -13.51
N THR A 120 -3.39 0.97 -14.38
CA THR A 120 -3.58 -0.47 -14.34
C THR A 120 -2.33 -1.23 -14.79
N ILE A 121 -2.28 -2.54 -14.49
CA ILE A 121 -1.27 -3.46 -15.03
C ILE A 121 -1.21 -3.37 -16.56
N GLN A 122 -2.36 -3.16 -17.22
CA GLN A 122 -2.45 -2.94 -18.67
C GLN A 122 -1.58 -1.76 -19.13
N HIS A 123 -1.59 -0.62 -18.43
CA HIS A 123 -0.74 0.52 -18.78
C HIS A 123 0.75 0.19 -18.64
N SER A 124 1.10 -0.56 -17.59
CA SER A 124 2.49 -0.98 -17.35
C SER A 124 3.00 -1.92 -18.45
N VAL A 125 2.16 -2.88 -18.86
CA VAL A 125 2.46 -3.80 -19.96
C VAL A 125 2.57 -3.04 -21.28
N TYR A 126 1.66 -2.10 -21.54
CA TYR A 126 1.69 -1.29 -22.76
C TYR A 126 2.94 -0.41 -22.84
N TRP A 127 3.33 0.23 -21.74
CA TRP A 127 4.56 1.04 -21.70
C TRP A 127 5.82 0.21 -21.87
N ALA A 128 5.88 -0.98 -21.26
CA ALA A 128 6.99 -1.91 -21.47
C ALA A 128 7.08 -2.35 -22.93
N ALA A 129 5.95 -2.67 -23.57
CA ALA A 129 5.89 -3.03 -24.98
C ALA A 129 6.29 -1.86 -25.90
N GLN A 130 5.81 -0.65 -25.61
CA GLN A 130 6.17 0.54 -26.36
C GLN A 130 7.67 0.85 -26.23
N ALA A 131 8.21 0.84 -25.01
CA ALA A 131 9.63 1.03 -24.77
C ALA A 131 10.48 -0.05 -25.48
N TRP A 132 10.01 -1.30 -25.49
CA TRP A 132 10.66 -2.38 -26.22
C TRP A 132 10.69 -2.11 -27.74
N SER A 133 9.61 -1.58 -28.31
CA SER A 133 9.54 -1.22 -29.73
C SER A 133 10.44 -0.03 -30.11
N GLU A 134 10.67 0.88 -29.16
CA GLU A 134 11.55 2.04 -29.33
C GLU A 134 13.02 1.70 -29.05
N THR A 135 13.31 0.51 -28.50
CA THR A 135 14.68 0.08 -28.20
C THR A 135 15.41 -0.33 -29.48
N THR A 136 16.57 0.28 -29.73
CA THR A 136 17.41 -0.08 -30.88
C THR A 136 18.27 -1.31 -30.60
N THR A 137 18.66 -2.01 -31.67
CA THR A 137 19.59 -3.17 -31.60
C THR A 137 20.93 -2.82 -30.95
N ASP A 138 21.35 -1.56 -31.03
CA ASP A 138 22.56 -1.05 -30.37
C ASP A 138 22.40 -0.92 -28.86
N CYS A 139 21.23 -0.50 -28.37
CA CYS A 139 20.93 -0.46 -26.93
C CYS A 139 20.88 -1.87 -26.34
N LEU A 140 20.24 -2.81 -27.04
CA LEU A 140 20.22 -4.21 -26.64
C LEU A 140 21.64 -4.82 -26.65
N SER A 141 22.39 -4.68 -27.73
CA SER A 141 23.75 -5.25 -27.80
C SER A 141 24.67 -4.71 -26.69
N ARG A 142 24.60 -3.42 -26.36
CA ARG A 142 25.38 -2.82 -25.26
C ARG A 142 24.93 -3.30 -23.89
N GLY A 143 23.62 -3.39 -23.65
CA GLY A 143 23.07 -3.84 -22.38
C GLY A 143 23.35 -5.33 -22.12
N TRP A 144 23.24 -6.16 -23.16
CA TRP A 144 23.42 -7.60 -23.08
C TRP A 144 24.87 -8.07 -23.21
N ASN A 145 25.78 -7.23 -23.73
CA ASN A 145 27.21 -7.57 -23.82
C ASN A 145 27.83 -7.95 -22.46
N ASN A 146 27.42 -7.30 -21.37
CA ASN A 146 27.91 -7.63 -20.03
C ASN A 146 27.40 -8.97 -19.49
N LEU A 147 26.28 -9.48 -20.03
CA LEU A 147 25.64 -10.72 -19.57
C LEU A 147 26.02 -11.91 -20.45
N LEU A 148 26.11 -11.69 -21.76
CA LEU A 148 26.32 -12.73 -22.77
C LEU A 148 27.79 -12.90 -23.19
N ARG A 149 28.67 -11.96 -22.82
CA ARG A 149 30.11 -12.03 -23.06
C ARG A 149 30.88 -11.70 -21.78
N PRO A 150 30.79 -12.55 -20.74
CA PRO A 150 31.79 -12.50 -19.68
C PRO A 150 33.15 -12.79 -20.30
N ASP A 151 34.17 -12.01 -19.93
CA ASP A 151 35.55 -12.02 -20.46
C ASP A 151 36.00 -13.35 -21.10
N ASP A 152 36.65 -13.25 -22.27
CA ASP A 152 37.15 -14.30 -23.18
C ASP A 152 38.09 -15.37 -22.56
N ASN A 153 38.17 -15.49 -21.23
CA ASN A 153 39.04 -16.43 -20.53
C ASN A 153 38.33 -17.60 -19.83
N MET A 154 37.06 -17.90 -20.16
CA MET A 154 36.42 -19.14 -19.74
C MET A 154 35.99 -19.99 -20.95
N MET A 155 36.86 -20.93 -21.31
CA MET A 155 36.55 -22.04 -22.20
C MET A 155 35.35 -22.83 -21.66
N THR A 156 34.23 -22.82 -22.38
CA THR A 156 33.65 -23.98 -23.09
C THR A 156 32.19 -23.63 -23.40
N THR A 157 31.93 -23.22 -24.65
CA THR A 157 30.59 -23.35 -25.23
C THR A 157 30.26 -24.84 -25.32
N ARG A 158 29.56 -25.38 -24.31
CA ARG A 158 28.67 -26.50 -24.58
C ARG A 158 27.61 -25.96 -25.50
N GLY A 159 27.54 -26.49 -26.71
CA GLY A 159 26.51 -26.14 -27.68
C GLY A 159 25.15 -26.26 -27.02
N ILE A 160 24.54 -25.12 -26.76
CA ILE A 160 23.11 -25.01 -26.49
C ILE A 160 22.50 -25.13 -27.89
N ASP A 161 21.79 -26.22 -28.15
CA ASP A 161 20.95 -26.34 -29.35
C ASP A 161 19.80 -25.33 -29.18
N SER A 162 20.12 -24.08 -29.48
CA SER A 162 19.27 -22.89 -29.36
C SER A 162 17.92 -23.05 -30.06
N ASP A 163 17.85 -23.94 -31.05
CA ASP A 163 16.66 -24.17 -31.86
C ASP A 163 15.65 -25.08 -31.15
N ALA A 164 16.12 -26.03 -30.32
CA ALA A 164 15.24 -26.95 -29.59
C ALA A 164 14.58 -26.24 -28.39
N GLU A 165 15.35 -25.48 -27.61
CA GLU A 165 14.81 -24.70 -26.48
C GLU A 165 13.92 -23.55 -26.97
N SER A 166 14.26 -22.90 -28.09
CA SER A 166 13.42 -21.87 -28.71
C SER A 166 12.08 -22.43 -29.20
N ALA A 167 12.07 -23.65 -29.75
CA ALA A 167 10.85 -24.35 -30.14
C ALA A 167 10.00 -24.75 -28.94
N GLU A 168 10.62 -25.16 -27.83
CA GLU A 168 9.94 -25.52 -26.58
C GLU A 168 9.31 -24.28 -25.92
N ILE A 169 10.04 -23.16 -25.85
CA ILE A 169 9.52 -21.87 -25.37
C ILE A 169 8.39 -21.37 -26.28
N SER A 170 8.56 -21.45 -27.61
CA SER A 170 7.49 -21.07 -28.55
C SER A 170 6.24 -21.93 -28.39
N GLY A 171 6.40 -23.23 -28.11
CA GLY A 171 5.29 -24.14 -27.82
C GLY A 171 4.53 -23.73 -26.56
N LEU A 172 5.25 -23.38 -25.48
CA LEU A 172 4.65 -22.88 -24.24
C LEU A 172 3.90 -21.56 -24.45
N PHE A 173 4.42 -20.65 -25.27
CA PHE A 173 3.72 -19.40 -25.64
C PHE A 173 2.47 -19.63 -26.47
N GLN A 174 2.39 -20.75 -27.19
CA GLN A 174 1.24 -21.09 -28.03
C GLN A 174 0.14 -21.82 -27.23
N GLU A 175 0.49 -22.50 -26.13
CA GLU A 175 -0.45 -23.02 -25.13
C GLU A 175 -1.06 -21.92 -24.25
N LEU A 176 -0.29 -20.87 -23.94
CA LEU A 176 -0.77 -19.65 -23.28
C LEU A 176 -1.53 -18.78 -24.30
N GLY A 177 -2.72 -19.21 -24.70
CA GLY A 177 -3.56 -18.46 -25.63
C GLY A 177 -3.81 -17.03 -25.14
N SER A 178 -3.76 -16.04 -26.05
CA SER A 178 -3.95 -14.61 -25.69
C SER A 178 -5.32 -14.30 -25.04
N SER A 179 -6.26 -15.24 -25.08
CA SER A 179 -7.57 -15.14 -24.43
C SER A 179 -7.46 -15.26 -22.91
N ASP A 180 -6.60 -16.14 -22.39
CA ASP A 180 -6.49 -16.39 -20.95
C ASP A 180 -5.94 -15.16 -20.22
N THR A 181 -5.04 -14.42 -20.87
CA THR A 181 -4.50 -13.18 -20.31
C THR A 181 -5.55 -12.07 -20.24
N GLU A 182 -6.50 -12.03 -21.18
CA GLU A 182 -7.57 -11.03 -21.22
C GLU A 182 -8.63 -11.32 -20.15
N ASP A 183 -8.93 -12.59 -19.89
CA ASP A 183 -9.88 -12.99 -18.85
C ASP A 183 -9.28 -12.83 -17.44
N TRP A 184 -7.99 -13.12 -17.26
CA TRP A 184 -7.26 -12.80 -16.02
C TRP A 184 -7.24 -11.30 -15.73
N LEU A 185 -6.99 -10.47 -16.75
CA LEU A 185 -6.99 -9.01 -16.59
C LEU A 185 -8.39 -8.46 -16.29
N LYS A 186 -9.46 -9.12 -16.74
CA LYS A 186 -10.86 -8.70 -16.48
C LYS A 186 -11.33 -9.02 -15.07
N ASP A 187 -10.85 -10.10 -14.46
CA ASP A 187 -11.24 -10.50 -13.11
C ASP A 187 -10.82 -9.46 -12.06
N ASP A 188 -9.66 -8.81 -12.26
CA ASP A 188 -9.16 -7.75 -11.38
C ASP A 188 -9.97 -6.43 -11.42
N TYR A 189 -10.84 -6.21 -12.42
CA TYR A 189 -11.62 -4.96 -12.50
C TYR A 189 -12.80 -4.91 -11.53
N LEU A 190 -13.27 -6.06 -11.05
CA LEU A 190 -14.44 -6.15 -10.17
C LEU A 190 -14.06 -6.44 -8.71
N ASP A 191 -12.83 -6.84 -8.43
CA ASP A 191 -12.33 -6.96 -7.07
C ASP A 191 -11.96 -5.55 -6.55
N PRO A 192 -12.63 -5.03 -5.51
CA PRO A 192 -12.22 -3.78 -4.86
C PRO A 192 -10.78 -3.85 -4.33
N GLY A 193 -10.21 -5.06 -4.18
CA GLY A 193 -8.88 -5.28 -3.62
C GLY A 193 -8.82 -5.05 -2.12
N PHE A 194 -9.98 -4.88 -1.46
CA PHE A 194 -10.08 -4.71 -0.02
C PHE A 194 -11.37 -5.34 0.52
N GLU A 195 -11.24 -6.05 1.63
CA GLU A 195 -12.36 -6.66 2.34
C GLU A 195 -13.18 -5.57 3.05
N ILE A 196 -14.49 -5.50 2.77
CA ILE A 196 -15.38 -4.52 3.42
C ILE A 196 -15.85 -5.11 4.76
N ILE A 197 -15.07 -4.87 5.80
CA ILE A 197 -15.42 -5.28 7.17
C ILE A 197 -16.58 -4.42 7.70
N THR A 198 -17.63 -5.05 8.23
CA THR A 198 -18.77 -4.39 8.87
C THR A 198 -18.44 -3.90 10.28
N ASP A 199 -19.24 -3.00 10.86
CA ASP A 199 -19.04 -2.53 12.23
C ASP A 199 -19.05 -3.68 13.25
N GLU A 200 -19.89 -4.68 13.01
CA GLU A 200 -20.02 -5.88 13.84
C GLU A 200 -18.76 -6.74 13.74
N GLU A 201 -18.20 -6.90 12.54
CA GLU A 201 -16.94 -7.62 12.33
C GLU A 201 -15.74 -6.87 12.92
N ILE A 202 -15.67 -5.53 12.81
CA ILE A 202 -14.63 -4.71 13.47
C ILE A 202 -14.66 -4.93 14.99
N VAL A 203 -15.85 -4.92 15.58
CA VAL A 203 -16.02 -5.15 17.02
C VAL A 203 -15.59 -6.57 17.40
N SER A 204 -16.00 -7.58 16.64
CA SER A 204 -15.63 -8.98 16.89
C SER A 204 -14.13 -9.22 16.77
N HIS A 205 -13.46 -8.58 15.80
CA HIS A 205 -12.03 -8.74 15.57
C HIS A 205 -11.22 -8.20 16.75
N VAL A 206 -11.58 -7.01 17.24
CA VAL A 206 -10.92 -6.38 18.39
C VAL A 206 -11.17 -7.17 19.69
N GLN A 207 -12.36 -7.74 19.86
CA GLN A 207 -12.69 -8.57 21.03
C GLN A 207 -12.00 -9.94 20.99
N ASN A 208 -11.88 -10.58 19.83
CA ASN A 208 -11.20 -11.87 19.68
C ASN A 208 -9.68 -11.78 19.93
N GLU A 209 -9.02 -10.72 19.44
CA GLU A 209 -7.59 -10.47 19.75
C GLU A 209 -7.35 -10.40 21.26
N ARG A 210 -8.27 -9.78 22.02
CA ARG A 210 -8.16 -9.67 23.47
C ARG A 210 -8.27 -11.04 24.15
N THR A 211 -9.19 -11.91 23.69
CA THR A 211 -9.36 -13.24 24.27
C THR A 211 -8.18 -14.16 23.99
N GLU A 212 -7.49 -14.02 22.86
CA GLU A 212 -6.30 -14.81 22.54
C GLU A 212 -5.07 -14.39 23.36
N THR A 213 -4.99 -13.11 23.75
CA THR A 213 -3.86 -12.58 24.54
C THR A 213 -4.03 -12.83 26.06
N GLU A 214 -5.22 -13.19 26.53
CA GLU A 214 -5.49 -13.48 27.95
C GLU A 214 -5.35 -14.99 28.32
N LEU A 215 -5.00 -15.86 27.35
CA LEU A 215 -4.71 -17.27 27.59
C LEU A 215 -3.21 -17.52 27.82
N ASP A 216 -2.70 -17.06 28.96
CA ASP A 216 -1.38 -17.48 29.48
C ASP A 216 -1.60 -18.65 30.47
N PRO A 217 -0.99 -19.85 30.25
CA PRO A 217 -1.27 -21.05 31.00
C PRO A 217 -0.34 -21.17 32.22
N ASP A 218 -0.48 -20.30 33.20
CA ASP A 218 0.14 -20.49 34.53
C ASP A 218 -0.94 -20.43 35.61
N SER A 219 -1.90 -21.34 35.48
CA SER A 219 -2.73 -21.77 36.60
C SER A 219 -2.77 -23.28 36.62
N ASP A 220 -1.69 -23.89 37.13
CA ASP A 220 -1.84 -25.16 37.83
C ASP A 220 -0.87 -25.24 39.02
N ASN A 221 -1.50 -25.26 40.19
CA ASN A 221 -1.22 -26.21 41.27
C ASN A 221 0.00 -25.98 42.18
N GLU A 222 -0.26 -25.47 43.39
CA GLU A 222 0.21 -26.17 44.59
C GLU A 222 -0.85 -26.17 45.69
N GLN A 223 -1.54 -27.31 45.79
CA GLN A 223 -2.33 -27.77 46.92
C GLN A 223 -1.49 -27.86 48.21
N PHE A 224 -2.14 -27.50 49.33
CA PHE A 224 -2.05 -28.14 50.65
C PHE A 224 -0.70 -28.72 51.10
N LYS A 225 -0.14 -28.11 52.16
CA LYS A 225 0.42 -28.89 53.27
C LYS A 225 0.06 -28.25 54.61
N ALA A 226 -0.31 -29.15 55.52
CA ALA A 226 -0.83 -28.94 56.87
C ALA A 226 0.08 -28.12 57.80
#